data_AF-A0A4Q3XUA9-F1
#
_entry.id   AF-A0A4Q3XUA9-F1
#
_cell.length_a   1.000
_cell.length_b   1.000
_cell.length_c   1.000
_cell.angle_alpha   90.00
_cell.angle_beta   90.00
_cell.angle_gamma   90.00
#
_symmetry.space_group_name_H-M   'P 1'
#
loop_
_entity.id
_entity.type
_entity.pdbx_description
1 polymer ?
#
loop_
_entity_poly.entity_id
_entity_poly.type
_entity_poly.pdbx_seq_one_letter_code
_entity_poly.pdbx_strand_id
1 'polypeptide(L)'
;MPLPDISQLLDSKTLISTVSALMGGIVGGLVTVLRNRVKTLEYTARHDRLAFAVNDARFGAVQVKWNDHNVVNLFSSRVEVENQTTKDLSGLRFKVYTGDETLLLSEGSEISGTTHVLAYTPVYAASLAVPLAAQPTEQQ
;
A
#
# COMPACT_ATOMS: atom_id res chain seq x y z
N MET A 1 61.22 -5.64 19.51
CA MET A 1 60.04 -6.22 20.16
C MET A 1 59.45 -7.23 19.19
N PRO A 2 59.43 -8.54 19.52
CA PRO A 2 58.82 -9.54 18.65
C PRO A 2 57.31 -9.28 18.57
N LEU A 3 56.76 -9.34 17.35
CA LEU A 3 55.32 -9.23 17.12
C LEU A 3 54.62 -10.42 17.80
N PRO A 4 53.46 -10.22 18.45
CA PRO A 4 52.71 -11.32 19.06
C PRO A 4 52.37 -12.38 18.01
N ASP A 5 52.68 -13.64 18.33
CA ASP A 5 52.55 -14.78 17.44
C ASP A 5 51.06 -15.15 17.29
N ILE A 6 50.48 -14.79 16.15
CA ILE A 6 49.05 -14.95 15.83
C ILE A 6 48.65 -16.44 15.84
N SER A 7 49.62 -17.34 15.66
CA SER A 7 49.42 -18.79 15.69
C SER A 7 48.91 -19.30 17.05
N GLN A 8 49.38 -18.73 18.16
CA GLN A 8 48.93 -19.12 19.51
C GLN A 8 47.49 -18.67 19.81
N LEU A 9 47.03 -17.60 19.16
CA LEU A 9 45.64 -17.13 19.28
C LEU A 9 44.66 -18.04 18.52
N LEU A 10 45.13 -18.69 17.46
CA LEU A 10 44.36 -19.66 16.66
C LEU A 10 44.30 -21.06 17.30
N ASP A 11 45.26 -21.44 18.14
CA ASP A 11 45.21 -22.72 18.87
C ASP A 11 44.25 -22.71 20.08
N SER A 12 43.86 -21.52 20.53
CA SER A 12 42.91 -21.36 21.63
C SER A 12 41.48 -21.64 21.16
N LYS A 13 41.05 -22.90 21.28
CA LYS A 13 39.67 -23.35 20.98
C LYS A 13 38.60 -22.48 21.65
N THR A 14 38.88 -21.94 22.82
CA THR A 14 37.96 -21.05 23.56
C THR A 14 37.86 -19.67 22.91
N LEU A 15 38.96 -19.13 22.40
CA LEU A 15 39.00 -17.83 21.73
C LEU A 15 38.26 -17.90 20.38
N ILE A 16 38.52 -18.95 19.59
CA ILE A 16 37.78 -19.22 18.35
C ILE A 16 36.28 -19.39 18.62
N SER A 17 35.91 -20.16 19.66
CA SER A 17 34.50 -20.36 20.01
C SER A 17 33.82 -19.04 20.39
N THR A 18 34.50 -18.17 21.14
CA THR A 18 33.95 -16.89 21.60
C THR A 18 33.76 -15.92 20.43
N VAL A 19 34.76 -15.83 19.56
CA VAL A 19 34.70 -14.99 18.34
C VAL A 19 33.61 -15.51 17.40
N SER A 20 33.49 -16.83 17.24
CA SER A 20 32.44 -17.45 16.42
C SER A 20 31.04 -17.18 16.97
N ALA A 21 30.86 -17.23 18.30
CA ALA A 21 29.59 -16.90 18.94
C ALA A 21 29.21 -15.43 18.75
N LEU A 22 30.18 -14.51 18.89
CA LEU A 22 29.97 -13.08 18.64
C LEU A 22 29.59 -12.81 17.18
N MET A 23 30.34 -13.39 16.23
CA MET A 23 30.04 -13.29 14.81
C MET A 23 28.67 -13.87 14.47
N GLY A 24 28.33 -15.04 15.00
CA GLY A 24 27.02 -15.66 14.83
C GLY A 24 25.88 -14.78 15.38
N GLY A 25 26.08 -14.14 16.53
CA GLY A 25 25.12 -13.19 17.10
C GLY A 25 24.91 -11.95 16.22
N ILE A 26 25.98 -11.38 15.67
CA ILE A 26 25.91 -10.22 14.77
C ILE A 26 25.17 -10.60 13.47
N VAL A 27 25.55 -11.71 12.83
CA VAL A 27 24.91 -12.17 11.59
C VAL A 27 23.43 -12.51 11.85
N GLY A 28 23.13 -13.23 12.93
CA GLY A 28 21.75 -13.55 13.32
C GLY A 28 20.90 -12.32 13.60
N GLY A 29 21.46 -11.31 14.28
CA GLY A 29 20.83 -10.02 14.49
C GLY A 29 20.53 -9.29 13.17
N LEU A 30 21.51 -9.22 12.27
CA LEU A 30 21.36 -8.62 10.94
C LEU A 30 20.27 -9.31 10.11
N VAL A 31 20.26 -10.64 10.06
CA VAL A 31 19.22 -11.42 9.35
C VAL A 31 17.84 -11.15 9.95
N THR A 32 17.75 -11.03 11.27
CA THR A 32 16.50 -10.73 11.97
C THR A 32 15.99 -9.33 11.63
N VAL A 33 16.87 -8.32 11.63
CA VAL A 33 16.52 -6.95 11.22
C VAL A 33 16.07 -6.91 9.76
N LEU A 34 16.78 -7.62 8.87
CA LEU A 34 16.43 -7.67 7.44
C LEU A 34 15.05 -8.31 7.24
N ARG A 35 14.80 -9.48 7.84
CA ARG A 35 13.49 -10.15 7.80
C ARG A 35 12.39 -9.30 8.42
N ASN A 36 12.70 -8.54 9.45
CA ASN A 36 11.74 -7.65 10.11
C ASN A 36 11.36 -6.43 9.28
N ARG A 37 12.23 -6.01 8.36
CA ARG A 37 12.01 -4.88 7.45
C ARG A 37 11.21 -5.30 6.20
N VAL A 38 11.39 -6.54 5.76
CA VAL A 38 10.71 -7.11 4.59
C VAL A 38 9.47 -7.88 5.05
N LYS A 39 8.42 -7.15 5.45
CA LYS A 39 7.07 -7.73 5.50
C LYS A 39 6.18 -6.96 4.54
N THR A 40 5.73 -7.66 3.51
CA THR A 40 4.75 -7.20 2.54
C THR A 40 3.39 -7.16 3.22
N LEU A 41 2.69 -6.03 3.12
CA LEU A 41 1.27 -5.98 3.42
C LEU A 41 0.53 -6.66 2.27
N GLU A 42 -0.33 -7.60 2.63
CA GLU A 42 -1.25 -8.20 1.68
C GLU A 42 -2.42 -7.24 1.48
N TYR A 43 -2.86 -7.12 0.24
CA TYR A 43 -4.05 -6.36 -0.12
C TYR A 43 -4.91 -7.20 -1.07
N THR A 44 -6.22 -7.01 -0.96
CA THR A 44 -7.20 -7.60 -1.87
C THR A 44 -7.93 -6.48 -2.58
N ALA A 45 -7.95 -6.50 -3.90
CA ALA A 45 -8.73 -5.59 -4.72
C ALA A 45 -9.91 -6.34 -5.35
N ARG A 46 -11.12 -5.80 -5.17
CA ARG A 46 -12.33 -6.28 -5.84
C ARG A 46 -12.92 -5.17 -6.69
N HIS A 47 -13.34 -5.51 -7.89
CA HIS A 47 -13.92 -4.59 -8.87
C HIS A 47 -15.28 -5.12 -9.30
N ASP A 48 -16.33 -4.41 -8.89
CA ASP A 48 -17.71 -4.77 -9.20
C ASP A 48 -18.25 -3.81 -10.26
N ARG A 49 -18.75 -4.34 -11.37
CA ARG A 49 -19.40 -3.52 -12.41
C ARG A 49 -20.81 -3.17 -11.95
N LEU A 50 -21.04 -1.88 -11.70
CA LEU A 50 -22.34 -1.37 -11.28
C LEU A 50 -23.29 -1.18 -12.46
N ALA A 51 -22.80 -0.57 -13.54
CA ALA A 51 -23.62 -0.28 -14.71
C ALA A 51 -22.74 -0.12 -15.97
N PHE A 52 -23.35 -0.30 -17.14
CA PHE A 52 -22.74 0.01 -18.42
C PHE A 52 -23.79 0.59 -19.36
N ALA A 53 -23.40 1.61 -20.13
CA ALA A 53 -24.22 2.15 -21.19
C ALA A 53 -24.13 1.23 -22.41
N VAL A 54 -25.28 0.91 -23.00
CA VAL A 54 -25.34 0.10 -24.23
C VAL A 54 -26.31 0.75 -25.20
N ASN A 55 -25.95 0.78 -26.47
CA ASN A 55 -26.86 1.23 -27.52
C ASN A 55 -27.24 0.02 -28.36
N ASP A 56 -28.44 -0.51 -28.14
CA ASP A 56 -28.96 -1.66 -28.88
C ASP A 56 -29.96 -1.18 -29.94
N ALA A 57 -29.74 -1.58 -31.20
CA ALA A 57 -30.57 -1.17 -32.32
C ALA A 57 -32.01 -1.72 -32.26
N ARG A 58 -32.25 -2.80 -31.50
CA ARG A 58 -33.58 -3.43 -31.32
C ARG A 58 -34.25 -3.01 -30.01
N PHE A 59 -33.48 -2.84 -28.93
CA PHE A 59 -34.01 -2.59 -27.60
C PHE A 59 -33.86 -1.13 -27.11
N GLY A 60 -33.17 -0.29 -27.88
CA GLY A 60 -32.93 1.11 -27.54
C GLY A 60 -31.63 1.34 -26.75
N ALA A 61 -31.37 2.59 -26.40
CA ALA A 61 -30.16 3.00 -25.70
C ALA A 61 -30.38 3.04 -24.19
N VAL A 62 -29.54 2.32 -23.45
CA VAL A 62 -29.37 2.44 -22.00
C VAL A 62 -28.24 3.42 -21.73
N GLN A 63 -28.53 4.53 -21.07
CA GLN A 63 -27.55 5.53 -20.66
C GLN A 63 -27.36 5.47 -19.14
N VAL A 64 -26.11 5.48 -18.70
CA VAL A 64 -25.75 5.61 -17.28
C VAL A 64 -25.29 7.05 -17.07
N LYS A 65 -25.85 7.72 -16.07
CA LYS A 65 -25.50 9.11 -15.74
C LYS A 65 -24.90 9.23 -14.35
N TRP A 66 -23.83 10.02 -14.25
CA TRP A 66 -23.26 10.48 -12.99
C TRP A 66 -23.26 12.00 -12.97
N ASN A 67 -24.01 12.61 -12.06
CA ASN A 67 -24.20 14.07 -11.99
C ASN A 67 -24.56 14.68 -13.36
N ASP A 68 -25.59 14.13 -14.02
CA ASP A 68 -26.07 14.45 -15.37
C ASP A 68 -25.10 14.18 -16.55
N HIS A 69 -23.88 13.70 -16.30
CA HIS A 69 -22.94 13.29 -17.34
C HIS A 69 -23.07 11.82 -17.72
N ASN A 70 -23.12 11.52 -19.01
CA ASN A 70 -23.17 10.14 -19.50
C ASN A 70 -21.82 9.44 -19.30
N VAL A 71 -21.85 8.28 -18.62
CA VAL A 71 -20.68 7.42 -18.40
C VAL A 71 -20.91 6.07 -19.07
N VAL A 72 -19.84 5.52 -19.68
CA VAL A 72 -19.94 4.27 -20.45
C VAL A 72 -19.88 3.06 -19.54
N ASN A 73 -18.93 3.02 -18.61
CA ASN A 73 -18.78 1.94 -17.65
C ASN A 73 -18.62 2.51 -16.25
N LEU A 74 -19.44 2.04 -15.32
CA LEU A 74 -19.38 2.42 -13.92
C LEU A 74 -18.96 1.21 -13.10
N PHE A 75 -17.84 1.35 -12.39
CA PHE A 75 -17.30 0.32 -11.51
C PHE A 75 -17.21 0.83 -10.09
N SER A 76 -17.48 -0.05 -9.13
CA SER A 76 -17.11 0.13 -7.74
C SER A 76 -15.87 -0.70 -7.48
N SER A 77 -14.80 -0.07 -6.99
CA SER A 77 -13.58 -0.76 -6.63
C SER A 77 -13.39 -0.67 -5.12
N ARG A 78 -13.14 -1.82 -4.48
CA ARG A 78 -12.80 -1.88 -3.06
C ARG A 78 -11.42 -2.49 -2.92
N VAL A 79 -10.53 -1.75 -2.26
CA VAL A 79 -9.20 -2.22 -1.88
C VAL A 79 -9.18 -2.41 -0.37
N GLU A 80 -8.98 -3.65 0.06
CA GLU A 80 -8.87 -4.02 1.46
C GLU A 80 -7.41 -4.33 1.78
N VAL A 81 -6.88 -3.72 2.83
CA VAL A 81 -5.52 -3.97 3.32
C VAL A 81 -5.62 -4.50 4.74
N GLU A 82 -4.98 -5.64 4.99
CA GLU A 82 -5.00 -6.29 6.30
C GLU A 82 -3.59 -6.38 6.88
N ASN A 83 -3.44 -5.94 8.12
CA ASN A 83 -2.21 -6.16 8.88
C ASN A 83 -2.26 -7.53 9.56
N GLN A 84 -1.75 -8.56 8.89
CA GLN A 84 -1.62 -9.91 9.46
C GLN A 84 -0.38 -10.06 10.38
N THR A 85 0.24 -8.96 10.81
CA THR A 85 1.44 -8.97 11.65
C THR A 85 1.12 -8.52 13.07
N THR A 86 1.97 -8.91 14.02
CA THR A 86 1.89 -8.46 15.41
C THR A 86 2.51 -7.07 15.63
N LYS A 87 2.95 -6.40 14.56
CA LYS A 87 3.57 -5.08 14.65
C LYS A 87 2.54 -4.00 14.46
N ASP A 88 2.74 -2.90 15.17
CA ASP A 88 2.03 -1.67 14.87
C ASP A 88 2.54 -1.10 13.54
N LEU A 89 1.61 -0.87 12.63
CA LEU A 89 1.82 -0.28 11.31
C LEU A 89 1.08 1.07 11.21
N SER A 90 0.76 1.69 12.34
CA SER A 90 0.23 3.04 12.40
C SER A 90 1.20 4.03 11.73
N GLY A 91 0.67 4.88 10.85
CA GLY A 91 1.46 5.88 10.11
C GLY A 91 1.99 5.44 8.73
N LEU A 92 1.58 4.27 8.23
CA LEU A 92 1.80 3.93 6.82
C LEU A 92 1.05 4.89 5.90
N ARG A 93 1.70 5.27 4.80
CA ARG A 93 1.11 6.12 3.76
C ARG A 93 0.82 5.27 2.54
N PHE A 94 -0.43 5.23 2.14
CA PHE A 94 -0.87 4.60 0.90
C PHE A 94 -0.85 5.62 -0.23
N LYS A 95 -0.51 5.15 -1.42
CA LYS A 95 -0.66 5.90 -2.66
C LYS A 95 -1.47 5.04 -3.60
N VAL A 96 -2.65 5.54 -3.98
CA VAL A 96 -3.57 4.87 -4.89
C VAL A 96 -3.56 5.66 -6.19
N TYR A 97 -3.53 4.95 -7.30
CA TYR A 97 -3.51 5.53 -8.64
C TYR A 97 -4.56 4.82 -9.49
N THR A 98 -5.26 5.59 -10.33
CA THR A 98 -6.07 5.04 -11.42
C THR A 98 -5.24 5.02 -12.71
N GLY A 99 -5.61 4.16 -13.65
CA GLY A 99 -5.00 4.16 -14.97
C GLY A 99 -5.42 5.39 -15.80
N ASP A 100 -4.66 5.70 -16.84
CA ASP A 100 -4.83 6.91 -17.66
C ASP A 100 -6.21 7.05 -18.31
N GLU A 101 -6.91 5.94 -18.57
CA GLU A 101 -8.26 5.90 -19.17
C GLU A 101 -9.38 5.73 -18.13
N THR A 102 -9.06 5.80 -16.82
CA THR A 102 -10.01 5.58 -15.73
C THR A 102 -10.20 6.85 -14.92
N LEU A 103 -11.39 7.43 -15.02
CA LEU A 103 -11.81 8.56 -14.19
C LEU A 103 -12.24 8.07 -12.80
N LEU A 104 -11.61 8.61 -11.76
CA LEU A 104 -12.04 8.41 -10.38
C LEU A 104 -13.18 9.38 -10.08
N LEU A 105 -14.38 8.87 -9.82
CA LEU A 105 -15.56 9.73 -9.57
C LEU A 105 -15.75 10.07 -8.09
N SER A 106 -15.36 9.15 -7.21
CA SER A 106 -15.48 9.27 -5.77
C SER A 106 -14.60 8.21 -5.12
N GLU A 107 -14.08 8.54 -3.95
CA GLU A 107 -13.36 7.61 -3.10
C GLU A 107 -13.73 7.81 -1.64
N GLY A 108 -13.62 6.73 -0.89
CA GLY A 108 -13.81 6.72 0.55
C GLY A 108 -12.89 5.69 1.17
N SER A 109 -12.32 6.06 2.31
CA SER A 109 -11.41 5.21 3.05
C SER A 109 -11.85 5.10 4.50
N GLU A 110 -12.06 3.89 4.97
CA GLU A 110 -12.50 3.61 6.33
C GLU A 110 -11.69 2.48 6.96
N ILE A 111 -11.58 2.51 8.28
CA ILE A 111 -11.08 1.35 9.03
C ILE A 111 -12.27 0.40 9.20
N SER A 112 -12.16 -0.79 8.61
CA SER A 112 -13.19 -1.84 8.62
C SER A 112 -13.77 -2.05 10.02
N GLY A 113 -15.10 -2.03 10.12
CA GLY A 113 -15.83 -2.22 11.39
C GLY A 113 -15.86 -0.98 12.30
N THR A 114 -15.39 0.18 11.84
CA THR A 114 -15.42 1.43 12.60
C THR A 114 -16.03 2.56 11.77
N THR A 115 -16.36 3.68 12.41
CA THR A 115 -16.75 4.93 11.74
C THR A 115 -15.56 5.85 11.45
N HIS A 116 -14.33 5.38 11.69
CA HIS A 116 -13.13 6.18 11.45
C HIS A 116 -12.77 6.18 9.96
N VAL A 117 -12.92 7.37 9.36
CA VAL A 117 -12.42 7.66 8.02
C VAL A 117 -10.92 7.93 8.10
N LEU A 118 -10.13 7.35 7.20
CA LEU A 118 -8.70 7.66 7.14
C LEU A 118 -8.50 9.11 6.69
N ALA A 119 -7.62 9.83 7.39
CA ALA A 119 -7.33 11.22 7.06
C ALA A 119 -6.49 11.30 5.79
N TYR A 120 -6.96 12.07 4.81
CA TYR A 120 -6.16 12.42 3.65
C TYR A 120 -5.00 13.34 4.03
N THR A 121 -3.88 13.21 3.32
CA THR A 121 -2.81 14.20 3.45
C THR A 121 -3.30 15.56 2.97
N PRO A 122 -2.84 16.69 3.55
CA PRO A 122 -3.32 18.02 3.15
C PRO A 122 -3.17 18.30 1.66
N VAL A 123 -2.07 17.82 1.05
CA VAL A 123 -1.80 17.96 -0.39
C VAL A 123 -2.86 17.24 -1.22
N TYR A 124 -3.23 16.03 -0.83
CA TYR A 124 -4.22 15.23 -1.56
C TYR A 124 -5.65 15.70 -1.32
N ALA A 125 -5.98 16.10 -0.09
CA ALA A 125 -7.26 16.73 0.21
C ALA A 125 -7.48 18.00 -0.62
N ALA A 126 -6.42 18.79 -0.82
CA ALA A 126 -6.47 19.98 -1.68
C ALA A 126 -6.66 19.64 -3.15
N SER A 127 -6.14 18.51 -3.65
CA SER A 127 -6.42 18.08 -5.02
C SER A 127 -7.85 17.56 -5.19
N LEU A 128 -8.46 16.95 -4.18
CA LEU A 128 -9.85 16.47 -4.27
C LEU A 128 -10.90 17.59 -4.11
N ALA A 129 -10.51 18.77 -3.62
CA ALA A 129 -11.45 19.85 -3.34
C ALA A 129 -11.99 20.46 -4.64
N VAL A 130 -13.29 20.27 -4.89
CA VAL A 130 -14.02 20.98 -5.94
C VAL A 130 -14.79 22.13 -5.28
N PRO A 131 -14.50 23.40 -5.62
CA PRO A 131 -15.27 24.54 -5.15
C PRO A 131 -16.77 24.39 -5.47
N LEU A 132 -17.65 24.88 -4.60
CA LEU A 132 -19.12 24.77 -4.68
C LEU A 132 -19.78 25.25 -6.00
N ALA A 133 -19.03 25.88 -6.90
CA ALA A 133 -19.50 26.35 -8.21
C ALA A 133 -18.59 25.95 -9.38
N ALA A 134 -17.56 25.14 -9.14
CA ALA A 134 -16.62 24.66 -10.15
C ALA A 134 -16.99 23.25 -10.61
N GLN A 135 -16.66 22.91 -11.86
CA GLN A 135 -16.74 21.53 -12.34
C GLN A 135 -15.45 20.79 -11.98
N PRO A 136 -15.53 19.48 -11.64
CA PRO A 136 -14.34 18.65 -11.48
C PRO A 136 -13.48 18.69 -12.74
N THR A 137 -12.17 18.83 -12.58
CA THR A 137 -11.24 18.69 -13.70
C THR A 137 -11.00 17.22 -14.01
N GLU A 138 -10.48 16.87 -15.20
CA GLU A 138 -10.19 15.47 -15.56
C GLU A 138 -9.20 14.76 -14.61
N GLN A 139 -8.47 15.52 -13.80
CA GLN A 139 -7.47 15.05 -12.84
C GLN A 139 -8.00 14.96 -11.39
N GLN A 140 -9.27 15.31 -11.16
CA GLN A 140 -9.91 15.37 -9.84
C GLN A 140 -11.05 14.38 -9.70
#